data_AF-A0A3A0AWQ0-F1
#
_entry.id   AF-A0A3A0AWQ0-F1
#
_cell.length_a   1.000
_cell.length_b   1.000
_cell.length_c   1.000
_cell.angle_alpha   90.00
_cell.angle_beta   90.00
_cell.angle_gamma   90.00
#
_symmetry.space_group_name_H-M   'P 1'
#
loop_
_entity.id
_entity.type
_entity.pdbx_description
1 polymer ?
#
loop_
_entity_poly.entity_id
_entity_poly.type
_entity_poly.pdbx_seq_one_letter_code
_entity_poly.pdbx_strand_id
1 'polypeptide(L)'
;MANLTTHTSRKIDELIDLVLADIDDAAELASTSDMVTEATLVDFSVEWRLTCDRLLQLKEHERQGNFNWAQTLRYMDLQERLDKVHPAIDALLQGRLPSSPPGGVCG
;
A
#
# COMPACT_ATOMS: atom_id res chain seq x y z
N MET A 1 9.14 10.94 32.50
CA MET A 1 9.69 10.56 31.18
C MET A 1 8.74 9.62 30.43
N ALA A 2 7.43 9.92 30.36
CA ALA A 2 6.42 9.04 29.72
C ALA A 2 5.94 9.53 28.34
N ASN A 3 6.32 10.74 27.90
CA ASN A 3 5.73 11.35 26.70
C ASN A 3 6.32 10.91 25.36
N LEU A 4 7.60 10.51 25.31
CA LEU A 4 8.25 10.16 24.04
C LEU A 4 7.85 8.78 23.53
N THR A 5 7.77 7.78 24.42
CA THR A 5 7.40 6.41 24.05
C THR A 5 5.93 6.30 23.65
N THR A 6 5.02 6.96 24.36
CA THR A 6 3.59 7.01 24.00
C THR A 6 3.36 7.73 22.68
N HIS A 7 4.08 8.83 22.42
CA HIS A 7 3.98 9.55 21.15
C HIS A 7 4.46 8.70 19.97
N THR A 8 5.60 8.00 20.11
CA THR A 8 6.12 7.09 19.08
C THR A 8 5.18 5.92 18.84
N SER A 9 4.62 5.31 19.90
CA SER A 9 3.65 4.23 19.77
C SER A 9 2.43 4.68 18.96
N ARG A 10 1.83 5.82 19.32
CA ARG A 10 0.68 6.36 18.60
C ARG A 10 0.99 6.66 17.13
N LYS A 11 2.16 7.24 16.86
CA LYS A 11 2.60 7.53 15.49
C LYS A 11 2.75 6.25 14.65
N ILE A 12 3.26 5.16 15.23
CA ILE A 12 3.37 3.87 14.54
C ILE A 12 1.98 3.33 14.20
N ASP A 13 1.03 3.39 15.15
CA ASP A 13 -0.34 2.97 14.89
C ASP A 13 -0.99 3.79 13.77
N GLU A 14 -0.84 5.12 13.80
CA GLU A 14 -1.32 6.03 12.75
C GLU A 14 -0.69 5.71 11.38
N LEU A 15 0.61 5.41 11.32
CA LEU A 15 1.28 5.02 10.08
C LEU A 15 0.75 3.69 9.53
N ILE A 16 0.51 2.69 10.39
CA ILE A 16 -0.08 1.41 9.98
C ILE A 16 -1.49 1.64 9.42
N ASP A 17 -2.32 2.45 10.11
CA ASP A 17 -3.68 2.74 9.66
C ASP A 17 -3.73 3.45 8.30
N LEU A 18 -2.86 4.46 8.11
CA LEU A 18 -2.77 5.18 6.84
C LEU A 18 -2.35 4.27 5.69
N VAL A 19 -1.34 3.43 5.90
CA VAL A 19 -0.86 2.52 4.85
C VAL A 19 -1.89 1.45 4.53
N LEU A 20 -2.63 0.94 5.53
CA LEU A 20 -3.71 -0.01 5.28
C LEU A 20 -4.81 0.61 4.42
N ALA A 21 -5.23 1.84 4.72
CA ALA A 21 -6.21 2.56 3.91
C ALA A 21 -5.71 2.77 2.48
N ASP A 22 -4.46 3.23 2.30
CA ASP A 22 -3.87 3.41 0.97
C ASP A 22 -3.82 2.09 0.16
N ILE A 23 -3.55 0.95 0.82
CA ILE A 23 -3.52 -0.37 0.17
C ILE A 23 -4.93 -0.81 -0.24
N ASP A 24 -5.93 -0.61 0.63
CA ASP A 24 -7.32 -0.97 0.33
C ASP A 24 -7.86 -0.14 -0.84
N ASP A 25 -7.57 1.17 -0.87
CA ASP A 25 -7.92 2.08 -1.97
C ASP A 25 -7.20 1.68 -3.28
N ALA A 26 -5.92 1.31 -3.19
CA ALA A 26 -5.16 0.84 -4.34
C ALA A 26 -5.69 -0.49 -4.90
N ALA A 27 -6.11 -1.41 -4.02
CA ALA A 27 -6.74 -2.66 -4.41
C ALA A 27 -8.10 -2.43 -5.10
N GLU A 28 -8.90 -1.48 -4.60
CA GLU A 28 -10.15 -1.08 -5.22
C GLU A 28 -9.90 -0.48 -6.62
N LEU A 29 -8.93 0.44 -6.74
CA LEU A 29 -8.56 1.03 -8.02
C LEU A 29 -8.10 -0.03 -9.03
N ALA A 30 -7.29 -0.99 -8.58
CA ALA A 30 -6.84 -2.10 -9.42
C ALA A 30 -8.00 -3.00 -9.88
N SER A 31 -9.03 -3.17 -9.04
CA SER A 31 -10.22 -3.94 -9.41
C SER A 31 -11.15 -3.22 -10.38
N THR A 32 -11.12 -1.88 -10.41
CA THR A 32 -11.96 -1.01 -11.26
C THR A 32 -11.24 -0.51 -12.53
N SER A 33 -10.12 -1.16 -12.87
CA SER A 33 -9.23 -0.91 -14.01
C SER A 33 -9.89 -0.39 -15.30
N ASP A 34 -11.04 -0.93 -15.71
CA ASP A 34 -11.73 -0.53 -16.96
C ASP A 34 -12.26 0.91 -16.97
N MET A 35 -12.32 1.58 -15.80
CA MET A 35 -12.80 2.95 -15.62
C MET A 35 -11.70 3.93 -15.23
N VAL A 36 -10.45 3.47 -15.10
CA VAL A 36 -9.35 4.32 -14.61
C VAL A 36 -8.87 5.23 -15.73
N THR A 37 -8.96 6.54 -15.50
CA THR A 37 -8.45 7.54 -16.45
C THR A 37 -6.95 7.74 -16.28
N GLU A 38 -6.27 8.26 -17.31
CA GLU A 38 -4.85 8.62 -17.22
C GLU A 38 -4.58 9.63 -16.09
N ALA A 39 -5.50 10.60 -15.88
CA ALA A 39 -5.41 11.54 -14.76
C ALA A 39 -5.46 10.81 -13.40
N THR A 40 -6.36 9.83 -13.25
CA THR A 40 -6.46 9.00 -12.04
C THR A 40 -5.18 8.18 -11.81
N LEU A 41 -4.56 7.64 -12.86
CA LEU A 41 -3.28 6.93 -12.74
C LEU A 41 -2.13 7.85 -12.30
N VAL A 42 -2.11 9.09 -12.80
CA VAL A 42 -1.11 10.08 -12.38
C VAL A 42 -1.28 10.42 -10.90
N ASP A 43 -2.50 10.74 -10.46
CA ASP A 43 -2.79 11.06 -9.05
C ASP A 43 -2.43 9.86 -8.16
N PHE A 44 -2.85 8.66 -8.54
CA PHE A 44 -2.50 7.42 -7.86
C PHE A 44 -0.98 7.23 -7.75
N SER A 45 -0.21 7.48 -8.82
CA SER A 45 1.25 7.31 -8.79
C SER A 45 1.94 8.24 -7.79
N VAL A 46 1.39 9.43 -7.58
CA VAL A 46 1.89 10.41 -6.59
C VAL A 46 1.55 9.94 -5.18
N GLU A 47 0.29 9.54 -4.95
CA GLU A 47 -0.17 9.04 -3.64
C GLU A 47 0.56 7.77 -3.23
N TRP A 48 0.71 6.82 -4.15
CA TRP A 48 1.41 5.57 -3.91
C TRP A 48 2.87 5.79 -3.50
N ARG A 49 3.52 6.82 -4.05
CA ARG A 49 4.88 7.19 -3.64
C ARG A 49 4.94 7.66 -2.18
N LEU A 50 3.93 8.39 -1.71
CA LEU A 50 3.82 8.74 -0.29
C LEU A 50 3.59 7.50 0.58
N THR A 51 2.80 6.53 0.11
CA THR A 51 2.63 5.23 0.78
C THR A 51 3.96 4.48 0.89
N CYS A 52 4.79 4.48 -0.15
CA CYS A 52 6.15 3.91 -0.09
C CYS A 52 7.03 4.59 0.96
N ASP A 53 6.98 5.92 1.07
CA ASP A 53 7.73 6.66 2.09
C ASP A 53 7.25 6.34 3.52
N ARG A 54 5.94 6.10 3.70
CA ARG A 54 5.36 5.64 4.98
C ARG A 54 5.78 4.21 5.31
N LEU A 55 5.80 3.31 4.33
CA LEU A 55 6.31 1.95 4.48
C LEU A 55 7.79 1.92 4.88
N LEU A 56 8.62 2.81 4.30
CA LEU A 56 10.02 2.94 4.67
C LEU A 56 10.17 3.41 6.13
N GLN A 57 9.34 4.36 6.58
CA GLN A 57 9.30 4.79 7.97
C GLN A 57 8.91 3.66 8.92
N LEU A 58 7.88 2.86 8.58
CA LEU A 58 7.47 1.69 9.37
C LEU A 58 8.59 0.65 9.47
N LYS A 59 9.27 0.36 8.35
CA LYS A 59 10.40 -0.56 8.31
C LYS A 59 11.57 -0.07 9.18
N GLU A 60 11.84 1.23 9.18
CA GLU A 60 12.87 1.79 10.05
C GLU A 60 12.47 1.73 11.53
N HIS A 61 11.20 1.95 11.85
CA HIS A 61 10.71 1.77 13.23
C HIS A 61 10.81 0.32 13.70
N GLU A 62 10.50 -0.65 12.84
CA GLU A 62 10.65 -2.09 13.09
C GLU A 62 12.12 -2.44 13.33
N ARG A 63 13.03 -2.00 12.46
CA ARG A 63 14.48 -2.19 12.59
C ARG A 63 15.06 -1.64 13.90
N GLN A 64 14.52 -0.54 14.38
CA GLN A 64 14.91 0.10 15.65
C GLN A 64 14.31 -0.59 16.89
N GLY A 65 13.43 -1.58 16.72
CA GLY A 65 12.75 -2.26 17.83
C GLY A 65 11.71 -1.37 18.53
N ASN A 66 11.14 -0.40 17.83
CA ASN A 66 10.15 0.53 18.41
C ASN A 66 8.75 -0.07 18.55
N PHE A 67 8.51 -1.25 17.95
CA PHE A 67 7.20 -1.87 17.95
C PHE A 67 6.92 -2.56 19.28
N ASN A 68 5.71 -2.36 19.79
CA ASN A 68 5.17 -3.26 20.80
C ASN A 68 4.58 -4.52 20.13
N TRP A 69 4.24 -5.52 20.94
CA TRP A 69 3.77 -6.81 20.41
C TRP A 69 2.48 -6.70 19.56
N ALA A 70 1.55 -5.84 19.94
CA ALA A 70 0.33 -5.62 19.17
C ALA A 70 0.64 -4.97 17.81
N GLN A 71 1.56 -4.00 17.77
CA GLN A 71 2.00 -3.35 16.54
C GLN A 71 2.75 -4.31 15.61
N THR A 72 3.55 -5.22 16.16
CA THR A 72 4.21 -6.28 15.38
C THR A 72 3.18 -7.14 14.65
N LEU A 73 2.13 -7.60 15.34
CA LEU A 73 1.07 -8.39 14.73
C LEU A 73 0.35 -7.63 13.61
N ARG A 74 0.03 -6.35 13.84
CA ARG A 74 -0.60 -5.49 12.83
C ARG A 74 0.29 -5.23 11.63
N TYR A 75 1.60 -5.05 11.85
CA TYR A 75 2.55 -4.86 10.76
C TYR A 75 2.75 -6.13 9.92
N MET A 76 2.72 -7.31 10.54
CA MET A 76 2.74 -8.57 9.81
C MET A 76 1.49 -8.74 8.94
N ASP A 77 0.30 -8.42 9.44
CA ASP A 77 -0.95 -8.42 8.65
C ASP A 77 -0.86 -7.43 7.47
N LEU A 78 -0.33 -6.23 7.73
CA LEU A 78 -0.08 -5.22 6.70
C LEU A 78 0.87 -5.74 5.61
N GLN A 79 1.97 -6.40 5.98
CA GLN A 79 2.91 -6.98 5.01
C GLN A 79 2.24 -8.08 4.16
N GLU A 80 1.45 -8.95 4.77
CA GLU A 80 0.73 -10.01 4.03
C GLU A 80 -0.28 -9.42 3.03
N ARG A 81 -0.98 -8.35 3.40
CA ARG A 81 -1.89 -7.64 2.49
C ARG A 81 -1.14 -6.96 1.36
N LEU A 82 -0.04 -6.26 1.69
CA LEU A 82 0.80 -5.61 0.69
C LEU A 82 1.29 -6.63 -0.35
N ASP A 83 1.78 -7.79 0.08
CA ASP A 83 2.25 -8.85 -0.83
C ASP A 83 1.15 -9.33 -1.80
N LYS A 84 -0.11 -9.35 -1.37
CA LYS A 84 -1.25 -9.73 -2.22
C LYS A 84 -1.60 -8.66 -3.25
N VAL A 85 -1.47 -7.39 -2.90
CA VAL A 85 -1.91 -6.25 -3.74
C VAL A 85 -0.78 -5.71 -4.62
N HIS A 86 0.48 -5.87 -4.22
CA HIS A 86 1.67 -5.38 -4.92
C HIS A 86 1.70 -5.73 -6.42
N PRO A 87 1.37 -6.96 -6.87
CA PRO A 87 1.38 -7.29 -8.29
C PRO A 87 0.36 -6.49 -9.10
N ALA A 88 -0.81 -6.21 -8.52
CA ALA A 88 -1.87 -5.46 -9.18
C ALA A 88 -1.52 -3.97 -9.29
N ILE A 89 -0.87 -3.43 -8.26
CA ILE A 89 -0.36 -2.05 -8.28
C ILE A 89 0.80 -1.89 -9.25
N ASP A 90 1.74 -2.84 -9.28
CA ASP A 90 2.82 -2.83 -10.27
C ASP A 90 2.27 -2.85 -11.70
N ALA A 91 1.22 -3.64 -11.94
CA ALA A 91 0.53 -3.69 -13.23
C ALA A 91 -0.10 -2.32 -13.60
N LEU A 92 -0.77 -1.67 -12.64
CA LEU A 92 -1.32 -0.32 -12.82
C LEU A 92 -0.23 0.70 -13.14
N LEU A 93 0.85 0.74 -12.35
CA LEU A 93 1.95 1.71 -12.50
C LEU A 93 2.75 1.51 -13.79
N GLN A 94 2.86 0.28 -14.28
CA GLN A 94 3.53 -0.02 -15.55
C GLN A 94 2.64 0.22 -16.78
N GLY A 95 1.37 0.59 -16.60
CA GLY A 95 0.38 0.63 -17.67
C GLY A 95 0.14 -0.74 -18.31
N ARG A 96 0.42 -1.82 -17.55
CA ARG A 96 0.31 -3.22 -17.95
C ARG A 96 -0.83 -3.89 -17.20
N LEU A 97 -2.02 -3.28 -17.22
CA LEU A 97 -3.23 -3.99 -16.83
C LEU A 97 -3.35 -5.25 -17.70
N PRO A 98 -3.83 -6.38 -17.15
CA PRO A 98 -4.04 -7.58 -17.95
C PRO A 98 -4.99 -7.21 -19.07
N SER A 99 -4.44 -7.14 -20.29
CA SER A 99 -5.24 -7.16 -21.50
C SER A 99 -6.22 -8.31 -21.36
N SER A 100 -7.51 -8.05 -21.59
CA SER A 100 -8.60 -9.02 -21.64
C SER A 100 -8.13 -10.37 -22.22
N PRO A 101 -8.72 -11.50 -21.82
CA PRO A 101 -8.30 -12.82 -22.29
C PRO A 101 -8.23 -12.84 -23.82
N PRO A 102 -7.37 -13.66 -24.44
CA PRO A 102 -7.30 -13.80 -25.89
C PRO A 102 -8.64 -14.38 -26.41
N GLY A 103 -9.63 -13.52 -26.56
CA GLY A 103 -10.89 -13.73 -27.23
C GLY A 103 -10.70 -13.31 -28.68
N GLY A 104 -10.80 -14.28 -29.58
CA GLY A 104 -10.37 -14.17 -30.96
C GLY A 104 -10.93 -12.99 -31.75
N VAL A 105 -10.11 -12.55 -32.69
CA VAL A 105 -10.55 -11.96 -33.95
C VAL A 105 -9.90 -12.74 -35.08
N CYS A 106 -10.76 -13.20 -35.99
CA CYS A 106 -10.43 -13.94 -37.20
C CYS A 106 -9.39 -13.22 -38.07
N GLY A 107 -8.54 -14.01 -38.72
CA GLY A 107 -7.68 -13.63 -39.84
C GLY A 107 -7.07 -14.88 -40.44
#